data_AF-A0A533R9Q1-F1
#
_entry.id   AF-A0A533R9Q1-F1
#
_cell.length_a   1.000
_cell.length_b   1.000
_cell.length_c   1.000
_cell.angle_alpha   90.00
_cell.angle_beta   90.00
_cell.angle_gamma   90.00
#
_symmetry.space_group_name_H-M   'P 1'
#
loop_
_entity.id
_entity.type
_entity.pdbx_description
1 polymer ?
#
loop_
_entity_poly.entity_id
_entity_poly.type
_entity_poly.pdbx_seq_one_letter_code
_entity_poly.pdbx_strand_id
1 'polypeptide(L)' 'MQCPVCKHRYNKEIDLHADGFDEALFTCAVCGSSWMINHGLSEVVSDTQKHSFLAATTECVEADDYYLAV' A
#
# COMPACT_ATOMS: atom_id res chain seq x y z
N MET A 1 11.13 -9.87 2.21
CA MET A 1 10.54 -8.93 3.21
C MET A 1 9.26 -9.52 3.81
N GLN A 2 8.63 -8.92 4.84
CA GLN A 2 7.31 -9.37 5.33
C GLN A 2 6.21 -8.50 4.70
N CYS A 3 5.15 -9.11 4.16
CA CYS A 3 4.02 -8.38 3.61
C CYS A 3 3.34 -7.54 4.72
N PRO A 4 3.17 -6.22 4.54
CA PRO A 4 2.57 -5.37 5.57
C PRO A 4 1.08 -5.68 5.79
N VAL A 5 0.41 -6.25 4.77
CA VAL A 5 -1.03 -6.55 4.79
C VAL A 5 -1.31 -7.91 5.44
N CYS A 6 -0.84 -9.02 4.85
CA CYS A 6 -1.15 -10.37 5.33
C CYS A 6 -0.06 -11.01 6.20
N LYS A 7 1.06 -10.30 6.47
CA LYS A 7 2.19 -10.75 7.30
C LYS A 7 2.94 -12.00 6.82
N HIS A 8 2.64 -12.53 5.63
CA HIS A 8 3.41 -13.61 5.01
C HIS A 8 4.74 -13.10 4.44
N ARG A 9 5.76 -13.96 4.39
CA ARG A 9 7.10 -13.62 3.88
C ARG A 9 7.33 -13.96 2.41
N TYR A 10 6.36 -14.60 1.76
CA TYR A 10 6.44 -14.93 0.34
C TYR A 10 6.12 -13.68 -0.50
N ASN A 11 7.15 -13.10 -1.08
CA ASN A 11 7.07 -12.00 -2.03
C ASN A 11 8.01 -12.23 -3.20
N LYS A 12 7.61 -11.64 -4.33
CA LYS A 12 8.51 -11.38 -5.45
C LYS A 12 8.98 -9.93 -5.35
N GLU A 13 10.27 -9.74 -5.51
CA GLU A 13 10.91 -8.43 -5.58
C GLU A 13 11.12 -8.04 -7.05
N ILE A 14 10.86 -6.78 -7.36
CA ILE A 14 11.10 -6.16 -8.65
C ILE A 14 11.99 -4.96 -8.37
N ASP A 15 13.23 -5.06 -8.84
CA ASP A 15 14.21 -3.99 -8.72
C ASP A 15 13.86 -2.87 -9.70
N LEU A 16 13.70 -1.64 -9.19
CA LEU A 16 13.34 -0.45 -9.95
C LEU A 16 14.52 0.51 -9.91
N HIS A 17 15.27 0.50 -11.01
CA HIS A 17 16.40 1.40 -11.21
C HIS A 17 16.10 2.35 -12.37
N ALA A 18 15.81 3.62 -12.07
CA ALA A 18 15.52 4.64 -13.08
C ALA A 18 15.90 6.05 -12.60
N ASP A 19 16.71 6.78 -13.38
CA ASP A 19 17.02 8.22 -13.20
C ASP A 19 17.32 8.65 -11.75
N GLY A 20 18.15 7.87 -11.03
CA GLY A 20 18.55 8.18 -9.65
C GLY A 20 17.59 7.69 -8.57
N PHE A 21 16.50 7.03 -8.95
CA PHE A 21 15.69 6.19 -8.06
C PHE A 21 16.23 4.77 -8.08
N ASP A 22 16.59 4.29 -6.89
CA ASP A 22 17.04 2.92 -6.63
C ASP A 22 16.16 2.35 -5.53
N GLU A 23 15.02 1.79 -5.94
CA GLU A 23 13.98 1.30 -5.05
C GLU A 23 13.55 -0.13 -5.45
N ALA A 24 12.95 -0.84 -4.50
CA ALA A 24 12.42 -2.18 -4.74
C ALA A 24 10.91 -2.21 -4.53
N LEU A 25 10.19 -2.73 -5.54
CA LEU A 25 8.76 -3.02 -5.44
C LEU A 25 8.57 -4.50 -5.09
N PHE A 26 7.82 -4.75 -4.03
CA PHE A 26 7.49 -6.09 -3.56
C PHE A 26 6.04 -6.41 -3.86
N THR A 27 5.78 -7.60 -4.41
CA THR A 27 4.44 -8.14 -4.60
C THR A 27 4.27 -9.40 -3.78
N CYS A 28 3.23 -9.47 -2.94
CA CYS A 28 2.95 -10.65 -2.14
C CYS A 28 2.34 -11.76 -2.99
N ALA A 29 2.94 -12.96 -2.95
CA ALA A 29 2.40 -14.12 -3.66
C ALA A 29 1.13 -14.70 -2.99
N VAL A 30 0.83 -14.30 -1.75
CA VAL A 30 -0.31 -14.83 -0.97
C VAL A 30 -1.55 -13.98 -1.14
N CYS A 31 -1.47 -12.66 -0.91
CA CYS A 31 -2.62 -11.77 -1.04
C CYS A 31 -2.63 -10.96 -2.33
N GLY A 32 -1.51 -10.85 -3.05
CA GLY A 32 -1.40 -10.03 -4.26
C GLY A 32 -1.11 -8.54 -4.00
N SER A 33 -1.13 -8.09 -2.74
CA SER A 33 -0.80 -6.70 -2.40
C SER A 33 0.64 -6.36 -2.80
N SER A 34 0.86 -5.12 -3.23
CA SER A 34 2.19 -4.61 -3.60
C SER A 34 2.58 -3.40 -2.76
N TRP A 35 3.85 -3.33 -2.37
CA TRP A 35 4.40 -2.26 -1.52
C TRP A 35 5.87 -2.01 -1.86
N MET A 36 6.38 -0.84 -1.49
CA MET A 36 7.77 -0.46 -1.63
C MET A 36 8.36 -0.03 -0.28
N ILE A 37 9.67 0.13 -0.21
CA ILE A 37 10.35 0.73 0.93
C ILE A 37 10.91 2.08 0.51
N ASN A 38 10.34 3.15 1.05
CA ASN A 38 10.81 4.51 0.81
C ASN A 38 11.40 5.06 2.12
N HIS A 39 12.69 5.42 2.10
CA HIS A 39 13.44 5.91 3.28
C HIS A 39 13.26 5.06 4.56
N GLY A 40 13.16 3.73 4.42
CA GLY A 40 12.98 2.79 5.53
C GLY A 40 11.54 2.61 6.00
N LEU A 41 10.58 3.32 5.41
CA LEU A 41 9.15 3.18 5.65
C LEU A 41 8.53 2.28 4.58
N SER A 42 7.61 1.40 4.99
CA SER A 42 6.85 0.57 4.06
C SER A 42 5.65 1.33 3.53
N GLU A 43 5.62 1.58 2.23
CA GLU A 43 4.53 2.26 1.56
C GLU A 43 3.74 1.27 0.70
N VAL A 44 2.44 1.11 1.01
CA VAL A 44 1.57 0.17 0.31
C VAL A 44 1.02 0.84 -0.94
N VAL A 45 1.42 0.34 -2.11
CA VAL A 45 1.01 0.85 -3.43
C VAL A 45 -0.35 0.29 -3.83
N SER A 46 -0.60 -0.98 -3.51
CA SER A 46 -1.87 -1.63 -3.82
C SER A 46 -2.23 -2.63 -2.73
N ASP A 47 -3.41 -2.43 -2.15
CA ASP A 47 -4.02 -3.38 -1.23
C ASP A 47 -5.19 -4.10 -1.90
N THR A 48 -5.07 -5.42 -2.02
CA THR A 48 -6.08 -6.29 -2.62
C THR A 48 -7.10 -6.81 -1.60
N GLN A 49 -6.92 -6.56 -0.31
CA GLN A 49 -7.87 -7.00 0.72
C GLN A 49 -9.06 -6.05 0.82
N LYS A 50 -10.26 -6.55 0.46
CA LYS A 50 -11.53 -5.81 0.45
C LYS A 50 -11.95 -5.17 1.79
N HIS A 51 -11.43 -5.66 2.91
CA HIS A 51 -11.70 -5.15 4.26
C HIS A 51 -10.42 -4.82 5.02
N SER A 52 -9.35 -4.50 4.30
CA SER A 52 -8.13 -4.04 4.95
C SER A 52 -8.40 -2.78 5.75
N PHE A 53 -7.75 -2.66 6.90
CA PHE A 53 -7.71 -1.39 7.64
C PHE A 53 -7.17 -0.23 6.77
N LEU A 54 -6.35 -0.53 5.75
CA LEU A 54 -5.83 0.45 4.79
C LEU A 54 -6.77 0.72 3.61
N ALA A 55 -7.83 -0.08 3.44
CA ALA A 55 -8.87 0.24 2.49
C ALA A 55 -9.68 1.39 3.08
N ALA A 56 -9.22 2.62 2.85
CA ALA A 56 -10.00 3.82 3.11
C ALA A 56 -11.20 3.80 2.15
N THR A 57 -12.26 3.10 2.52
CA THR A 57 -13.59 3.34 1.97
C THR A 57 -14.09 4.63 2.60
N THR A 58 -13.61 5.76 2.09
CA THR A 58 -14.38 6.99 2.23
C THR A 58 -15.65 6.79 1.41
N GLU A 59 -16.81 7.09 1.99
CA GLU A 59 -18.02 7.20 1.19
C GLU A 59 -17.81 8.25 0.08
N CYS A 60 -18.56 8.13 -1.02
CA CYS A 60 -18.58 9.19 -2.03
C CYS A 60 -19.19 10.44 -1.37
N VAL A 61 -18.33 11.36 -0.94
CA VAL A 61 -18.74 12.65 -0.37
C VAL A 61 -19.07 13.60 -1.52
N GLU A 62 -20.34 13.87 -1.71
CA GLU A 62 -20.81 14.94 -2.60
C GLU A 62 -20.93 16.21 -1.74
N ALA A 63 -20.31 17.32 -2.14
CA ALA A 63 -20.60 18.66 -1.61
C ALA A 63 -20.32 18.95 -0.10
N ASP A 64 -19.08 18.76 0.36
CA ASP A 64 -18.56 19.44 1.59
C ASP A 64 -19.29 19.07 2.90
N ASP A 65 -19.79 17.83 2.99
CA ASP A 65 -20.59 17.30 4.11
C ASP A 65 -19.88 17.20 5.48
N TYR A 66 -18.63 17.65 5.61
CA TYR A 66 -17.98 17.74 6.92
C TYR A 66 -18.39 19.04 7.60
N TYR A 67 -19.50 18.98 8.35
CA TYR A 67 -19.91 20.05 9.25
C TYR A 67 -18.74 20.53 10.10
N LEU A 68 -18.51 21.86 10.09
CA LEU A 68 -17.66 22.54 11.07
C LEU A 68 -18.06 22.07 12.47
N ALA A 69 -17.11 21.49 13.19
CA ALA A 69 -17.25 21.31 14.63
C ALA A 69 -17.37 22.70 15.27
N VAL A 70 -18.57 23.01 15.80
CA VAL A 70 -18.84 24.19 16.64
C VAL A 70 -18.41 23.90 18.06
#